data_AF-A0A525BV87-F1
#
_entry.id   AF-A0A525BV87-F1
#
_cell.length_a   1.000
_cell.length_b   1.000
_cell.length_c   1.000
_cell.angle_alpha   90.00
_cell.angle_beta   90.00
_cell.angle_gamma   90.00
#
_symmetry.space_group_name_H-M   'P 1'
#
loop_
_entity.id
_entity.type
_entity.pdbx_description
1 polymer ?
#
loop_
_entity_poly.entity_id
_entity_poly.type
_entity_poly.pdbx_seq_one_letter_code
_entity_poly.pdbx_strand_id
1 'polypeptide(L)'
;MKINLSALFLCLLLLAASAHAQAYVHPLPQAVENTKIYPLGWSPDGKFAYIYFSNEEDLVGMVFEFRVVVVDLITDEETVVFESLTPPFDAHPDDYIGFETAWDYLAPDFIPLLEEKAIVISDPVLHPLPLSHRRTGDNVLHIHISVSTEQTTMMGFETEYIGSFAVQAINHDGLQKTITRQTNTDTTVGKITAIGAFISPYENRAAILLDLHRFGPDVSPRHRYQIVGCHLQRGFQ
;
A
#
# COMPACT_ATOMS: atom_id res chain seq x y z
N MET A 1 -23.59 -53.63 45.05
CA MET A 1 -22.31 -52.98 44.71
C MET A 1 -22.60 -51.53 44.34
N LYS A 2 -22.37 -50.58 45.26
CA LYS A 2 -22.67 -49.16 45.04
C LYS A 2 -21.42 -48.47 44.48
N ILE A 3 -21.44 -48.12 43.20
CA ILE A 3 -20.36 -47.37 42.57
C ILE A 3 -20.46 -45.93 43.06
N ASN A 4 -19.36 -45.43 43.64
CA ASN A 4 -19.28 -44.10 44.21
C ASN A 4 -19.13 -43.06 43.06
N LEU A 5 -20.25 -42.53 42.58
CA LEU A 5 -20.32 -41.57 41.46
C LEU A 5 -19.41 -40.34 41.68
N SER A 6 -19.14 -39.98 42.94
CA SER A 6 -18.29 -38.85 43.33
C SER A 6 -16.84 -39.00 42.83
N ALA A 7 -16.32 -40.23 42.81
CA ALA A 7 -14.95 -40.49 42.35
C ALA A 7 -14.84 -40.43 40.81
N LEU A 8 -15.90 -40.82 40.09
CA LEU A 8 -15.93 -40.78 38.62
C LEU A 8 -16.00 -39.32 38.11
N PHE A 9 -16.71 -38.46 38.83
CA PHE A 9 -16.83 -37.04 38.49
C PHE A 9 -15.52 -36.28 38.70
N LEU A 10 -14.77 -36.63 39.76
CA LEU A 10 -13.47 -36.00 40.03
C LEU A 10 -12.40 -36.40 39.01
N CYS A 11 -12.40 -37.65 38.52
CA CYS A 11 -11.50 -38.08 37.44
C CYS A 11 -11.82 -37.43 36.09
N LEU A 12 -13.10 -37.19 35.77
CA LEU A 12 -13.50 -36.49 34.55
C LEU A 12 -13.10 -35.01 34.56
N LEU A 13 -13.15 -34.35 35.71
CA LEU A 13 -12.69 -32.96 35.85
C LEU A 13 -11.16 -32.83 35.75
N LEU A 14 -10.40 -33.81 36.24
CA LEU A 14 -8.93 -33.82 36.11
C LEU A 14 -8.45 -34.13 34.67
N LEU A 15 -9.21 -34.95 33.91
CA LEU A 15 -8.93 -35.20 32.49
C LEU A 15 -9.28 -34.00 31.60
N ALA A 16 -10.29 -33.20 31.96
CA ALA A 16 -10.62 -31.97 31.24
C ALA A 16 -9.57 -30.85 31.46
N ALA A 17 -8.93 -30.81 32.63
CA ALA A 17 -7.89 -29.83 32.94
C ALA A 17 -6.53 -30.12 32.27
N SER A 18 -6.31 -31.34 31.77
CA SER A 18 -5.00 -31.79 31.27
C SER A 18 -4.84 -31.70 29.74
N ALA A 19 -5.89 -31.27 29.01
CA ALA A 19 -5.92 -31.30 27.54
C ALA A 19 -5.66 -29.95 26.85
N HIS A 20 -5.36 -28.87 27.58
CA HIS A 20 -5.20 -27.52 26.99
C HIS A 20 -3.84 -26.86 27.31
N ALA A 21 -2.80 -27.65 27.53
CA ALA A 21 -1.42 -27.18 27.44
C ALA A 21 -0.85 -27.51 26.04
N GLN A 22 -1.58 -27.12 24.99
CA GLN A 22 -0.90 -26.85 23.72
C GLN A 22 -0.03 -25.63 24.02
N ALA A 23 1.29 -25.83 24.04
CA ALA A 23 2.23 -24.72 24.02
C ALA A 23 1.77 -23.79 22.90
N TYR A 24 1.29 -22.61 23.29
CA TYR A 24 1.05 -21.53 22.38
C TYR A 24 2.44 -21.21 21.82
N VAL A 25 2.78 -21.85 20.71
CA VAL A 25 3.86 -21.35 19.86
C VAL A 25 3.33 -19.98 19.48
N HIS A 26 3.84 -18.94 20.14
CA HIS A 26 3.65 -17.58 19.66
C HIS A 26 4.00 -17.68 18.18
N PRO A 27 3.05 -17.44 17.25
CA PRO A 27 3.47 -17.23 15.89
C PRO A 27 4.56 -16.17 16.00
N LEU A 28 5.76 -16.47 15.46
CA LEU A 28 6.78 -15.45 15.25
C LEU A 28 6.03 -14.22 14.75
N PRO A 29 6.24 -13.03 15.33
CA PRO A 29 5.49 -11.84 14.94
C PRO A 29 5.50 -11.82 13.41
N GLN A 30 4.32 -12.01 12.81
CA GLN A 30 4.19 -11.90 11.38
C GLN A 30 4.77 -10.53 11.07
N ALA A 31 5.84 -10.50 10.27
CA ALA A 31 6.51 -9.26 9.88
C ALA A 31 5.41 -8.28 9.49
N VAL A 32 5.17 -7.30 10.35
CA VAL A 32 4.05 -6.39 10.19
C VAL A 32 4.37 -5.63 8.93
N GLU A 33 3.53 -5.74 7.91
CA GLU A 33 3.65 -4.95 6.68
C GLU A 33 3.54 -3.47 7.10
N ASN A 34 4.71 -2.85 7.35
CA ASN A 34 4.81 -1.54 8.00
C ASN A 34 4.85 -0.39 7.00
N THR A 35 4.94 -0.70 5.71
CA THR A 35 4.83 0.32 4.67
C THR A 35 3.36 0.58 4.39
N LYS A 36 2.95 1.85 4.55
CA LYS A 36 1.59 2.33 4.35
C LYS A 36 1.61 3.65 3.58
N ILE A 37 0.52 3.91 2.87
CA ILE A 37 0.25 5.24 2.32
C ILE A 37 -0.94 5.86 3.03
N TYR A 38 -0.87 7.18 3.25
CA TYR A 38 -1.93 7.97 3.85
C TYR A 38 -2.32 9.08 2.86
N PRO A 39 -3.51 9.02 2.23
CA PRO A 39 -3.92 10.04 1.27
C PRO A 39 -4.12 11.37 2.00
N LEU A 40 -3.59 12.47 1.44
CA LEU A 40 -3.67 13.78 2.05
C LEU A 40 -4.69 14.69 1.38
N GLY A 41 -4.78 14.66 0.05
CA GLY A 41 -5.69 15.57 -0.63
C GLY A 41 -5.35 15.84 -2.07
N TRP A 42 -5.93 16.93 -2.56
CA TRP A 42 -6.01 17.24 -3.99
C TRP A 42 -5.69 18.70 -4.26
N SER A 43 -4.99 18.96 -5.36
CA SER A 43 -4.95 20.29 -5.95
C SER A 43 -6.07 20.45 -7.00
N PRO A 44 -6.65 21.65 -7.15
CA PRO A 44 -7.56 21.97 -8.24
C PRO A 44 -7.00 21.71 -9.65
N ASP A 45 -5.66 21.74 -9.79
CA ASP A 45 -4.98 21.53 -11.07
C ASP A 45 -4.59 20.07 -11.37
N GLY A 46 -5.09 19.12 -10.57
CA GLY A 46 -4.98 17.69 -10.86
C GLY A 46 -3.80 16.98 -10.21
N LYS A 47 -3.25 17.56 -9.13
CA LYS A 47 -2.27 16.88 -8.28
C LYS A 47 -2.94 16.12 -7.16
N PHE A 48 -2.36 14.99 -6.77
CA PHE A 48 -2.75 14.20 -5.62
C PHE A 48 -1.58 14.10 -4.64
N ALA A 49 -1.84 14.32 -3.36
CA ALA A 49 -0.83 14.21 -2.32
C ALA A 49 -1.11 13.03 -1.40
N TYR A 50 -0.05 12.35 -0.97
CA TYR A 50 -0.09 11.31 0.04
C TYR A 50 1.20 11.28 0.87
N ILE A 51 1.13 10.69 2.06
CA ILE A 51 2.31 10.32 2.83
C ILE A 51 2.65 8.88 2.52
N TYR A 52 3.90 8.62 2.20
CA TYR A 52 4.50 7.30 2.33
C TYR A 52 5.14 7.21 3.72
N PHE A 53 4.72 6.20 4.48
CA PHE A 53 5.23 5.96 5.82
C PHE A 53 5.68 4.52 5.90
N SER A 54 6.93 4.32 6.30
CA SER A 54 7.50 3.01 6.57
C SER A 54 8.19 3.03 7.92
N ASN A 55 7.99 1.96 8.66
CA ASN A 55 8.72 1.66 9.89
C ASN A 55 9.16 0.20 9.84
N GLU A 56 9.94 -0.13 8.82
CA GLU A 56 10.37 -1.50 8.51
C GLU A 56 11.56 -1.88 9.40
N GLU A 57 11.51 -3.08 9.99
CA GLU A 57 12.69 -3.67 10.62
C GLU A 57 13.62 -4.22 9.52
N ASP A 58 14.88 -3.84 9.56
CA ASP A 58 15.95 -4.36 8.71
C ASP A 58 17.03 -5.06 9.57
N LEU A 59 18.03 -5.67 8.94
CA LEU A 59 19.11 -6.41 9.62
C LEU A 59 19.91 -5.58 10.65
N VAL A 60 19.81 -4.26 10.62
CA VAL A 60 20.56 -3.26 11.39
C VAL A 60 19.64 -2.49 12.37
N GLY A 61 18.32 -2.69 12.32
CA GLY A 61 17.35 -2.07 13.23
C GLY A 61 16.10 -1.53 12.53
N MET A 62 15.34 -0.68 13.22
CA MET A 62 14.14 -0.05 12.64
C MET A 62 14.53 1.07 11.66
N VAL A 63 13.99 1.00 10.45
CA VAL A 63 14.13 2.00 9.41
C VAL A 63 12.87 2.84 9.35
N PHE A 64 12.99 4.09 9.82
CA PHE A 64 11.95 5.09 9.72
C PHE A 64 12.03 5.82 8.38
N GLU A 65 10.93 5.86 7.65
CA GLU A 65 10.80 6.66 6.43
C GLU A 65 9.46 7.38 6.43
N PHE A 66 9.50 8.70 6.41
CA PHE A 66 8.33 9.56 6.25
C PHE A 66 8.54 10.46 5.05
N ARG A 67 7.78 10.26 3.98
CA ARG A 67 7.83 11.08 2.76
C ARG A 67 6.47 11.66 2.47
N VAL A 68 6.42 12.95 2.19
CA VAL A 68 5.25 13.60 1.61
C VAL A 68 5.49 13.69 0.11
N VAL A 69 4.61 13.03 -0.65
CA VAL A 69 4.71 12.93 -2.11
C VAL A 69 3.53 13.63 -2.75
N VAL A 70 3.80 14.43 -3.78
CA VAL A 70 2.80 15.03 -4.65
C VAL A 70 2.98 14.46 -6.04
N VAL A 71 1.90 13.94 -6.63
CA VAL A 71 1.90 13.36 -7.98
C VAL A 71 1.03 14.21 -8.89
N ASP A 72 1.58 14.65 -10.00
CA ASP A 72 0.81 15.28 -11.08
C ASP A 72 0.11 14.19 -11.91
N LEU A 73 -1.22 14.11 -11.84
CA LEU A 73 -1.99 13.06 -12.52
C LEU A 73 -2.20 13.30 -14.02
N ILE A 74 -1.55 14.33 -14.58
CA ILE A 74 -1.49 14.59 -16.02
C ILE A 74 -0.22 13.98 -16.58
N THR A 75 0.92 14.17 -15.90
CA THR A 75 2.24 13.72 -16.36
C THR A 75 2.72 12.45 -15.68
N ASP A 76 2.06 11.99 -14.62
CA ASP A 76 2.51 10.95 -13.70
C ASP A 76 3.88 11.26 -13.04
N GLU A 77 4.23 12.55 -12.94
CA GLU A 77 5.47 12.99 -12.29
C GLU A 77 5.28 13.04 -10.77
N GLU A 78 6.12 12.32 -10.04
CA GLU A 78 6.18 12.34 -8.58
C GLU A 78 7.20 13.38 -8.09
N THR A 79 6.80 14.20 -7.12
CA THR A 79 7.69 15.12 -6.41
C THR A 79 7.64 14.83 -4.91
N VAL A 80 8.77 14.45 -4.33
CA VAL A 80 8.92 14.40 -2.87
C VAL A 80 9.08 15.83 -2.36
N VAL A 81 8.08 16.33 -1.63
CA VAL A 81 8.10 17.71 -1.12
C VAL A 81 8.65 17.79 0.30
N PHE A 82 8.63 16.68 1.04
CA PHE A 82 9.22 16.57 2.36
C PHE A 82 9.68 15.12 2.60
N GLU A 83 10.82 14.96 3.26
CA GLU A 83 11.36 13.66 3.64
C GLU A 83 12.02 13.75 5.02
N SER A 84 11.70 12.79 5.89
CA SER A 84 12.48 12.49 7.09
C SER A 84 12.80 11.00 7.13
N LEU A 85 14.10 10.70 7.21
CA LEU A 85 14.63 9.35 7.41
C LEU A 85 15.04 9.10 8.86
N THR A 86 14.80 10.08 9.73
CA THR A 86 15.08 9.99 11.15
C THR A 86 13.78 10.11 11.93
N PRO A 87 13.61 9.29 12.98
CA PRO A 87 12.46 9.41 13.85
C PRO A 87 12.38 10.81 14.46
N PRO A 88 11.17 11.36 14.71
CA PRO A 88 11.03 12.53 15.55
C PRO A 88 11.53 12.18 16.97
N PHE A 89 12.37 13.05 17.54
CA PHE A 89 12.97 12.95 18.88
C PHE A 89 14.09 11.89 19.05
N ASP A 90 14.72 11.87 20.24
CA ASP A 90 15.73 10.89 20.67
C ASP A 90 15.09 9.50 20.93
N ALA A 91 14.26 9.01 20.01
CA ALA A 91 13.71 7.67 20.06
C ALA A 91 14.86 6.66 19.93
N HIS A 92 14.81 5.58 20.72
CA HIS A 92 15.79 4.50 20.58
C HIS A 92 15.67 3.89 19.17
N PRO A 93 16.75 3.40 18.55
CA PRO A 93 16.69 2.73 17.24
C PRO A 93 15.73 1.53 17.14
N ASP A 94 15.23 1.05 18.28
CA ASP A 94 14.29 -0.07 18.37
C ASP A 94 12.85 0.39 18.67
N ASP A 95 12.63 1.70 18.85
CA ASP A 95 11.32 2.24 19.21
C ASP A 95 10.42 2.30 17.97
N TYR A 96 9.29 1.61 18.04
CA TYR A 96 8.24 1.75 17.05
C TYR A 96 7.54 3.11 17.20
N ILE A 97 7.66 3.95 16.18
CA ILE A 97 6.92 5.21 16.07
C ILE A 97 5.66 4.96 15.25
N GLY A 98 4.51 5.29 15.85
CA GLY A 98 3.22 5.28 15.16
C GLY A 98 3.08 6.46 14.21
N PHE A 99 2.24 6.30 13.20
CA PHE A 99 1.99 7.35 12.21
C PHE A 99 1.45 8.64 12.85
N GLU A 100 0.56 8.52 13.83
CA GLU A 100 -0.05 9.66 14.53
C GLU A 100 1.00 10.51 15.22
N THR A 101 1.96 9.89 15.90
CA THR A 101 3.10 10.59 16.52
C THR A 101 3.98 11.28 15.48
N ALA A 102 4.28 10.60 14.38
CA ALA A 102 5.06 11.19 13.29
C ALA A 102 4.35 12.37 12.64
N TRP A 103 3.04 12.26 12.43
CA TRP A 103 2.18 13.31 11.90
C TRP A 103 2.18 14.54 12.81
N ASP A 104 1.89 14.39 14.11
CA ASP A 104 1.81 15.50 15.05
C ASP A 104 3.11 16.30 15.13
N TYR A 105 4.25 15.63 14.95
CA TYR A 105 5.56 16.27 14.97
C TYR A 105 5.97 16.90 13.63
N LEU A 106 5.78 16.19 12.52
CA LEU A 106 6.31 16.59 11.20
C LEU A 106 5.33 17.47 10.40
N ALA A 107 4.03 17.41 10.68
CA ALA A 107 3.01 18.17 9.95
C ALA A 107 3.27 19.69 9.89
N PRO A 108 3.70 20.36 10.98
CA PRO A 108 4.02 21.79 10.93
C PRO A 108 5.06 22.16 9.86
N ASP A 109 5.98 21.23 9.53
CA ASP A 109 7.06 21.49 8.58
C ASP A 109 6.62 21.31 7.12
N PHE A 110 5.73 20.35 6.82
CA PHE A 110 5.33 20.06 5.45
C PHE A 110 3.99 20.66 5.02
N ILE A 111 3.11 21.06 5.94
CA ILE A 111 1.83 21.70 5.59
C ILE A 111 2.05 22.96 4.73
N PRO A 112 2.97 23.89 5.05
CA PRO A 112 3.23 25.04 4.20
C PRO A 112 3.69 24.65 2.78
N LEU A 113 4.46 23.57 2.66
CA LEU A 113 4.93 23.06 1.36
C LEU A 113 3.78 22.48 0.53
N LEU A 114 2.77 21.88 1.17
CA LEU A 114 1.55 21.44 0.49
C LEU A 114 0.71 22.63 0.02
N GLU A 115 0.61 23.69 0.84
CA GLU A 115 -0.08 24.93 0.47
C GLU A 115 0.59 25.62 -0.74
N GLU A 116 1.92 25.65 -0.80
CA GLU A 116 2.69 26.14 -1.96
C GLU A 116 2.38 25.36 -3.24
N LYS A 117 2.04 24.07 -3.12
CA LYS A 117 1.62 23.20 -4.23
C LYS A 117 0.11 23.24 -4.50
N ALA A 118 -0.62 24.15 -3.84
CA ALA A 118 -2.07 24.29 -3.89
C ALA A 118 -2.83 23.00 -3.51
N ILE A 119 -2.23 22.15 -2.69
CA ILE A 119 -2.88 20.94 -2.17
C ILE A 119 -3.86 21.34 -1.08
N VAL A 120 -5.13 21.01 -1.29
CA VAL A 120 -6.17 21.11 -0.27
C VAL A 120 -6.21 19.79 0.49
N ILE A 121 -5.77 19.83 1.75
CA ILE A 121 -5.84 18.67 2.66
C ILE A 121 -7.33 18.32 2.87
N SER A 122 -7.64 17.05 2.71
CA SER A 122 -8.99 16.48 2.82
C SER A 122 -8.89 15.02 3.27
N ASP A 123 -10.02 14.31 3.31
CA ASP A 123 -10.05 12.87 3.57
C ASP A 123 -10.41 12.09 2.28
N PRO A 124 -9.49 11.91 1.32
CA PRO A 124 -9.78 11.13 0.12
C PRO A 124 -10.20 9.70 0.47
N VAL A 125 -11.34 9.27 -0.07
CA VAL A 125 -11.86 7.91 0.13
C VAL A 125 -11.30 7.00 -0.95
N LEU A 126 -10.71 5.87 -0.55
CA LEU A 126 -10.31 4.82 -1.47
C LEU A 126 -11.55 4.06 -1.95
N HIS A 127 -11.81 4.11 -3.25
CA HIS A 127 -12.89 3.37 -3.88
C HIS A 127 -12.37 2.04 -4.43
N PRO A 128 -13.09 0.91 -4.20
CA PRO A 128 -12.72 -0.36 -4.79
C PRO A 128 -12.92 -0.35 -6.32
N LEU A 129 -12.24 -1.27 -6.98
CA LEU A 129 -12.42 -1.53 -8.41
C LEU A 129 -13.40 -2.71 -8.63
N PRO A 130 -14.24 -2.68 -9.68
CA PRO A 130 -14.36 -1.63 -10.69
C PRO A 130 -14.99 -0.34 -10.15
N LEU A 131 -14.46 0.81 -10.57
CA LEU A 131 -14.87 2.11 -10.06
C LEU A 131 -16.19 2.53 -10.71
N SER A 132 -17.23 2.72 -9.90
CA SER A 132 -18.52 3.26 -10.36
C SER A 132 -18.62 4.73 -9.94
N HIS A 133 -18.54 5.65 -10.90
CA HIS A 133 -18.55 7.09 -10.59
C HIS A 133 -19.85 7.77 -11.04
N ARG A 134 -20.69 8.17 -10.06
CA ARG A 134 -22.03 8.74 -10.31
C ARG A 134 -22.01 10.07 -11.06
N ARG A 135 -20.99 10.91 -10.85
CA ARG A 135 -20.92 12.26 -11.46
C ARG A 135 -20.76 12.22 -12.99
N THR A 136 -20.22 11.14 -13.54
CA THR A 136 -19.96 11.01 -14.97
C THR A 136 -21.02 10.18 -15.72
N GLY A 137 -22.06 9.69 -15.03
CA GLY A 137 -23.10 8.83 -15.59
C GLY A 137 -22.57 7.45 -15.97
N ASP A 138 -22.98 6.41 -15.23
CA ASP A 138 -22.74 4.96 -15.45
C ASP A 138 -21.37 4.50 -15.99
N ASN A 139 -20.35 5.34 -15.84
CA ASN A 139 -18.99 5.03 -16.25
C ASN A 139 -18.38 4.10 -15.19
N VAL A 140 -18.53 2.81 -15.44
CA VAL A 140 -17.77 1.76 -14.77
C VAL A 140 -16.38 1.75 -15.38
N LEU A 141 -15.36 2.00 -14.56
CA LEU A 141 -13.97 1.90 -14.96
C LEU A 141 -13.40 0.58 -14.43
N HIS A 142 -12.98 -0.27 -15.35
CA HIS A 142 -12.19 -1.46 -15.05
C HIS A 142 -10.71 -1.13 -15.24
N ILE A 143 -9.87 -1.61 -14.32
CA ILE A 143 -8.41 -1.55 -14.48
C ILE A 143 -7.94 -2.94 -14.88
N HIS A 144 -7.25 -3.00 -16.01
CA HIS A 144 -6.59 -4.19 -16.52
C HIS A 144 -5.08 -3.97 -16.45
N ILE A 145 -4.35 -4.92 -15.88
CA ILE A 145 -2.88 -4.86 -15.80
C ILE A 145 -2.34 -5.96 -16.70
N SER A 146 -1.65 -5.56 -17.76
CA SER A 146 -0.88 -6.46 -18.60
C SER A 146 0.58 -6.45 -18.15
N VAL A 147 1.15 -7.62 -17.89
CA VAL A 147 2.54 -7.78 -17.46
C VAL A 147 3.33 -8.59 -18.49
N SER A 148 4.60 -8.26 -18.67
CA SER A 148 5.58 -9.10 -19.36
C SER A 148 6.63 -9.52 -18.35
N THR A 149 6.79 -10.82 -18.17
CA THR A 149 7.74 -11.38 -17.24
C THR A 149 9.08 -11.66 -17.92
N GLU A 150 10.14 -11.59 -17.13
CA GLU A 150 11.49 -11.97 -17.49
C GLU A 150 11.98 -13.03 -16.49
N GLN A 151 12.76 -13.98 -16.99
CA GLN A 151 13.42 -14.97 -16.16
C GLN A 151 14.88 -14.55 -15.96
N THR A 152 15.34 -14.58 -14.71
CA THR A 152 16.75 -14.39 -14.37
C THR A 152 17.22 -15.47 -13.40
N THR A 153 18.52 -15.65 -13.29
CA THR A 153 19.13 -16.52 -12.28
C THR A 153 19.81 -15.65 -11.24
N MET A 154 19.22 -15.57 -10.03
CA MET A 154 19.82 -14.88 -8.89
C MET A 154 20.35 -15.92 -7.89
N MET A 155 21.64 -15.87 -7.57
CA MET A 155 22.30 -16.79 -6.65
C MET A 155 22.07 -18.28 -6.95
N GLY A 156 21.97 -18.64 -8.23
CA GLY A 156 21.73 -20.02 -8.68
C GLY A 156 20.27 -20.47 -8.65
N PHE A 157 19.33 -19.59 -8.27
CA PHE A 157 17.90 -19.84 -8.35
C PHE A 157 17.28 -19.10 -9.53
N GLU A 158 16.53 -19.83 -10.36
CA GLU A 158 15.69 -19.22 -11.39
C GLU A 158 14.55 -18.45 -10.70
N THR A 159 14.49 -17.15 -10.93
CA THR A 159 13.47 -16.26 -10.40
C THR A 159 12.78 -15.57 -11.56
N GLU A 160 11.45 -15.64 -11.60
CA GLU A 160 10.62 -14.88 -12.53
C GLU A 160 10.24 -13.55 -11.88
N TYR A 161 10.44 -12.46 -12.61
CA TYR A 161 10.00 -11.13 -12.20
C TYR A 161 9.31 -10.44 -13.38
N ILE A 162 8.54 -9.41 -13.08
CA ILE A 162 7.90 -8.55 -14.07
C ILE A 162 8.96 -7.58 -14.58
N GLY A 163 9.41 -7.74 -15.82
CA GLY A 163 10.39 -6.82 -16.44
C GLY A 163 9.73 -5.58 -17.03
N SER A 164 8.46 -5.69 -17.43
CA SER A 164 7.64 -4.54 -17.83
C SER A 164 6.17 -4.77 -17.56
N PHE A 165 5.43 -3.68 -17.37
CA PHE A 165 3.98 -3.72 -17.24
C PHE A 165 3.33 -2.51 -17.90
N ALA A 166 2.07 -2.68 -18.29
CA ALA A 166 1.19 -1.60 -18.70
C ALA A 166 -0.13 -1.72 -17.96
N VAL A 167 -0.60 -0.57 -17.45
CA VAL A 167 -1.89 -0.46 -16.78
C VAL A 167 -2.85 0.19 -17.77
N GLN A 168 -3.98 -0.47 -17.99
CA GLN A 168 -5.01 -0.04 -18.91
C GLN A 168 -6.31 0.23 -18.15
N ALA A 169 -6.99 1.30 -18.56
CA ALA A 169 -8.36 1.58 -18.15
C ALA A 169 -9.31 1.16 -19.27
N ILE A 170 -10.41 0.51 -18.89
CA ILE A 170 -11.49 0.10 -19.79
C ILE A 170 -12.78 0.76 -19.28
N ASN A 171 -13.49 1.47 -20.16
CA ASN A 171 -14.76 2.11 -19.80
C ASN A 171 -15.95 1.14 -19.99
N HIS A 172 -17.17 1.61 -19.71
CA HIS A 172 -18.40 0.83 -19.83
C HIS A 172 -18.72 0.38 -21.27
N ASP A 173 -18.23 1.11 -22.28
CA ASP A 173 -18.36 0.77 -23.70
C ASP A 173 -17.31 -0.26 -24.18
N GLY A 174 -16.38 -0.66 -23.29
CA GLY A 174 -15.26 -1.54 -23.63
C GLY A 174 -14.09 -0.84 -24.33
N LEU A 175 -14.16 0.48 -24.54
CA LEU A 175 -13.05 1.28 -25.08
C LEU A 175 -11.90 1.33 -24.07
N GLN A 176 -10.67 1.33 -24.57
CA GLN A 176 -9.49 1.15 -23.73
C GLN A 176 -8.55 2.34 -23.84
N LYS A 177 -7.74 2.54 -22.80
CA LYS A 177 -6.59 3.43 -22.85
C LYS A 177 -5.48 2.93 -21.96
N THR A 178 -4.24 3.20 -22.33
CA THR A 178 -3.09 2.97 -21.46
C THR A 178 -2.96 4.16 -20.50
N ILE A 179 -2.93 3.87 -19.19
CA ILE A 179 -2.71 4.87 -18.14
C ILE A 179 -1.21 5.06 -17.94
N THR A 180 -0.49 3.96 -17.68
CA THR A 180 0.96 3.98 -17.52
C THR A 180 1.60 2.78 -18.20
N ARG A 181 2.87 2.91 -18.57
CA ARG A 181 3.72 1.83 -19.05
C ARG A 181 5.10 2.00 -18.43
N GLN A 182 5.57 0.95 -17.78
CA GLN A 182 6.93 0.91 -17.26
C GLN A 182 7.68 -0.25 -17.94
N THR A 183 8.83 0.07 -18.49
CA THR A 183 9.76 -0.89 -19.11
C THR A 183 11.04 -0.93 -18.31
N ASN A 184 11.69 -2.10 -18.26
CA ASN A 184 12.93 -2.28 -17.51
C ASN A 184 12.76 -1.82 -16.07
N THR A 185 11.82 -2.43 -15.35
CA THR A 185 11.71 -2.14 -13.92
C THR A 185 13.02 -2.57 -13.27
N ASP A 186 13.83 -1.63 -12.79
CA ASP A 186 15.10 -1.86 -12.08
C ASP A 186 14.95 -2.70 -10.79
N THR A 187 13.72 -3.13 -10.50
CA THR A 187 13.30 -3.84 -9.31
C THR A 187 12.65 -5.16 -9.69
N THR A 188 12.96 -6.20 -8.93
CA THR A 188 12.35 -7.54 -8.92
C THR A 188 10.89 -7.50 -8.44
N VAL A 189 10.03 -6.80 -9.17
CA VAL A 189 8.58 -6.82 -8.93
C VAL A 189 8.08 -8.18 -9.36
N GLY A 190 7.52 -9.00 -8.47
CA GLY A 190 6.94 -10.28 -8.89
C GLY A 190 5.42 -10.28 -8.95
N LYS A 191 4.75 -9.27 -8.37
CA LYS A 191 3.31 -9.10 -8.51
C LYS A 191 2.93 -7.63 -8.51
N ILE A 192 1.92 -7.28 -9.32
CA ILE A 192 1.33 -5.94 -9.36
C ILE A 192 -0.18 -6.10 -9.22
N THR A 193 -0.80 -5.34 -8.33
CA THR A 193 -2.25 -5.34 -8.12
C THR A 193 -2.78 -3.91 -8.09
N ALA A 194 -3.89 -3.64 -8.77
CA ALA A 194 -4.61 -2.38 -8.57
C ALA A 194 -5.53 -2.54 -7.36
N ILE A 195 -5.26 -1.80 -6.28
CA ILE A 195 -6.03 -1.88 -5.03
C ILE A 195 -7.36 -1.14 -5.19
N GLY A 196 -7.31 0.07 -5.73
CA GLY A 196 -8.43 0.99 -5.71
C GLY A 196 -8.11 2.30 -6.40
N ALA A 197 -8.99 3.27 -6.24
CA ALA A 197 -8.83 4.60 -6.80
C ALA A 197 -9.33 5.69 -5.85
N PHE A 198 -8.62 6.81 -5.78
CA PHE A 198 -9.09 8.04 -5.17
C PHE A 198 -9.65 8.95 -6.26
N ILE A 199 -10.84 9.52 -6.06
CA ILE A 199 -11.50 10.36 -7.07
C ILE A 199 -11.24 11.83 -6.76
N SER A 200 -10.82 12.59 -7.78
CA SER A 200 -10.65 14.04 -7.66
C SER A 200 -12.01 14.73 -7.45
N PRO A 201 -12.14 15.64 -6.47
CA PRO A 201 -13.35 16.44 -6.32
C PRO A 201 -13.46 17.57 -7.37
N TYR A 202 -12.35 17.92 -8.03
CA TYR A 202 -12.22 19.09 -8.90
C TYR A 202 -12.36 18.78 -10.39
N GLU A 203 -11.84 17.63 -10.83
CA GLU A 203 -11.83 17.24 -12.24
C GLU A 203 -12.21 15.77 -12.42
N ASN A 204 -12.55 15.39 -13.66
CA ASN A 204 -12.89 14.01 -14.00
C ASN A 204 -11.64 13.13 -14.08
N ARG A 205 -10.94 12.98 -12.96
CA ARG A 205 -9.75 12.14 -12.79
C ARG A 205 -9.83 11.28 -11.54
N ALA A 206 -9.07 10.20 -11.57
CA ALA A 206 -8.79 9.38 -10.42
C ALA A 206 -7.28 9.09 -10.29
N ALA A 207 -6.79 9.03 -9.07
CA ALA A 207 -5.49 8.49 -8.70
C ALA A 207 -5.65 6.99 -8.44
N ILE A 208 -5.14 6.15 -9.34
CA ILE A 208 -5.20 4.69 -9.20
C ILE A 208 -4.05 4.23 -8.31
N LEU A 209 -4.38 3.49 -7.25
CA LEU A 209 -3.41 2.92 -6.33
C LEU A 209 -2.99 1.53 -6.80
N LEU A 210 -1.71 1.39 -7.11
CA LEU A 210 -1.05 0.14 -7.43
C LEU A 210 -0.21 -0.33 -6.25
N ASP A 211 -0.24 -1.62 -5.98
CA ASP A 211 0.63 -2.33 -5.04
C ASP A 211 1.58 -3.23 -5.82
N LEU A 212 2.86 -2.89 -5.77
CA LEU A 212 3.95 -3.61 -6.43
C LEU A 212 4.68 -4.43 -5.38
N HIS A 213 4.46 -5.76 -5.40
CA HIS A 213 5.12 -6.70 -4.50
C HIS A 213 6.50 -7.00 -5.04
N ARG A 214 7.53 -6.64 -4.26
CA ARG A 214 8.92 -6.91 -4.60
C ARG A 214 9.40 -8.18 -3.91
N PHE A 215 10.11 -9.02 -4.65
CA PHE A 215 10.81 -10.17 -4.09
C PHE A 215 12.31 -9.89 -4.08
N GLY A 216 12.94 -10.03 -2.93
CA GLY A 216 14.39 -9.89 -2.78
C GLY A 216 14.98 -11.12 -2.10
N PRO A 217 16.25 -11.44 -2.36
CA PRO A 217 16.92 -12.57 -1.72
C PRO A 217 17.03 -12.45 -0.19
N ASP A 218 16.99 -11.22 0.36
CA ASP A 218 17.33 -10.96 1.76
C ASP A 218 16.18 -10.46 2.63
N VAL A 219 14.93 -10.38 2.16
CA VAL A 219 13.83 -9.84 3.01
C VAL A 219 12.44 -10.27 2.58
N SER A 220 11.54 -10.32 3.57
CA SER A 220 10.08 -10.41 3.44
C SER A 220 9.57 -9.57 2.26
N PRO A 221 8.49 -10.01 1.58
CA PRO A 221 7.91 -9.25 0.48
C PRO A 221 7.69 -7.79 0.89
N ARG A 222 8.29 -6.87 0.14
CA ARG A 222 8.15 -5.43 0.38
C ARG A 222 7.10 -4.87 -0.56
N HIS A 223 6.13 -4.17 0.01
CA HIS A 223 5.11 -3.47 -0.73
C HIS A 223 5.65 -2.11 -1.16
N ARG A 224 5.63 -1.86 -2.47
CA ARG A 224 5.83 -0.51 -3.00
C ARG A 224 4.51 -0.03 -3.57
N TYR A 225 3.97 1.03 -3.00
CA TYR A 225 2.78 1.67 -3.54
C TYR A 225 3.17 2.67 -4.63
N GLN A 226 2.40 2.70 -5.70
CA GLN A 226 2.52 3.67 -6.80
C GLN A 226 1.15 4.27 -7.09
N ILE A 227 1.11 5.58 -7.32
CA ILE A 227 -0.09 6.29 -7.77
C ILE A 227 0.07 6.62 -9.26
N VAL A 228 -0.97 6.33 -10.05
CA VAL A 228 -1.01 6.70 -11.47
C VAL A 228 -2.29 7.44 -11.81
N GLY A 229 -2.20 8.47 -12.64
CA GLY A 229 -3.30 9.36 -12.99
C GLY A 229 -4.18 8.82 -14.11
N CYS A 230 -5.49 8.75 -13.90
CA CYS A 230 -6.43 8.33 -14.93
C CYS A 230 -7.55 9.37 -15.15
N HIS A 231 -7.57 9.98 -16.34
CA HIS A 231 -8.72 10.81 -16.74
C HIS A 231 -9.95 9.94 -17.06
N LEU A 232 -11.09 10.16 -16.42
CA LEU A 232 -12.26 9.27 -16.48
C LEU A 232 -13.09 9.37 -17.78
N GLN A 233 -12.71 10.22 -18.73
CA GLN A 233 -13.48 10.48 -19.96
C GLN A 233 -12.62 10.58 -21.22
N ARG A 234 -11.38 11.07 -21.10
CA ARG A 234 -10.49 11.29 -22.23
C ARG A 234 -9.53 10.12 -22.44
N GLY A 235 -9.18 9.90 -23.70
CA GLY A 235 -8.14 8.95 -24.14
C GLY A 235 -8.63 7.54 -24.45
N PHE A 236 -9.92 7.25 -24.24
CA PHE A 236 -10.52 5.97 -24.62
C PHE A 236 -10.71 5.90 -26.13
N GLN A 237 -10.20 4.84 -26.76
CA GLN A 237 -10.25 4.58 -28.20
C GLN A 237 -10.57 3.10 -28.48
#